data_AF-A0A239FMY0-F1
#
_entry.id   AF-A0A239FMY0-F1
#
_cell.length_a   1.000
_cell.length_b   1.000
_cell.length_c   1.000
_cell.angle_alpha   90.00
_cell.angle_beta   90.00
_cell.angle_gamma   90.00
#
_symmetry.space_group_name_H-M   'P 1'
#
loop_
_entity.id
_entity.type
_entity.pdbx_description
1 polymer ?
#
loop_
_entity_poly.entity_id
_entity_poly.type
_entity_poly.pdbx_seq_one_letter_code
_entity_poly.pdbx_strand_id
1 'polypeptide(L)' 'MPNKPKTTLRNFRIPDDEYAAAKAAAEANGESLTDVVRRALSGYAKRTEKKQRQTGA' A
#
# COMPACT_ATOMS: atom_id res chain seq x y z
N MET A 1 -13.81 -22.99 -11.23
CA MET A 1 -14.46 -21.82 -10.61
C MET A 1 -13.87 -20.55 -11.21
N PRO A 2 -14.68 -19.63 -11.76
CA PRO A 2 -14.21 -18.50 -12.55
C PRO A 2 -13.73 -17.34 -11.67
N ASN A 3 -12.59 -16.77 -12.07
CA ASN A 3 -11.97 -15.53 -11.61
C ASN A 3 -11.49 -15.47 -10.14
N LYS A 4 -10.46 -16.25 -9.79
CA LYS A 4 -9.62 -15.91 -8.62
C LYS A 4 -9.02 -14.50 -8.85
N PRO A 5 -9.04 -13.59 -7.87
CA PRO A 5 -8.28 -12.35 -7.98
C PRO A 5 -6.82 -12.68 -8.25
N LYS A 6 -6.25 -12.13 -9.33
CA LYS A 6 -4.90 -12.46 -9.83
C LYS A 6 -3.78 -12.09 -8.86
N THR A 7 -4.08 -11.35 -7.79
CA THR A 7 -3.12 -10.86 -6.81
C THR A 7 -3.16 -11.71 -5.54
N THR A 8 -2.01 -12.29 -5.18
CA THR A 8 -1.83 -13.02 -3.92
C THR A 8 -2.12 -12.12 -2.73
N LEU A 9 -2.89 -12.63 -1.77
CA LEU A 9 -3.15 -11.96 -0.50
C LEU A 9 -1.86 -11.94 0.33
N ARG A 10 -1.47 -10.76 0.80
CA ARG A 10 -0.25 -10.53 1.59
C ARG A 10 -0.65 -9.91 2.92
N ASN A 11 -0.35 -10.60 4.02
CA ASN A 11 -0.63 -10.12 5.36
C ASN A 11 0.62 -9.50 5.98
N PHE A 12 0.44 -8.37 6.66
CA PHE A 12 1.49 -7.71 7.43
C PHE A 12 0.87 -7.12 8.71
N ARG A 13 1.72 -6.84 9.70
CA ARG A 13 1.28 -6.28 10.98
C ARG A 13 1.11 -4.78 10.85
N ILE A 14 0.00 -4.27 11.36
CA ILE A 14 -0.32 -2.84 11.48
C ILE A 14 -0.88 -2.65 12.89
N PRO A 15 -0.45 -1.64 13.66
CA PRO A 15 -1.11 -1.27 14.90
C PRO A 15 -2.61 -0.98 14.66
N ASP A 16 -3.46 -1.39 15.60
CA ASP A 16 -4.91 -1.26 15.44
C ASP A 16 -5.35 0.19 15.26
N ASP A 17 -4.74 1.12 16.00
CA ASP A 17 -5.02 2.56 15.90
C ASP A 17 -4.68 3.12 14.51
N GLU A 18 -3.54 2.71 13.94
CA GLU A 18 -3.13 3.11 12.59
C GLU A 18 -4.08 2.53 11.54
N TYR A 19 -4.49 1.28 11.69
CA TYR A 19 -5.45 0.64 10.79
C TYR A 19 -6.80 1.35 10.82
N ALA A 20 -7.34 1.62 12.01
CA ALA A 20 -8.63 2.27 12.18
C ALA A 20 -8.63 3.68 11.59
N ALA A 21 -7.59 4.47 11.89
CA ALA A 21 -7.45 5.82 11.36
C ALA A 21 -7.32 5.82 9.83
N ALA A 22 -6.48 4.94 9.27
CA ALA A 22 -6.29 4.83 7.82
C ALA A 22 -7.56 4.36 7.11
N LYS A 23 -8.30 3.40 7.69
CA LYS A 23 -9.55 2.91 7.14
C LYS A 23 -10.62 4.01 7.10
N ALA A 24 -10.82 4.73 8.21
CA ALA A 24 -11.78 5.82 8.27
C ALA A 24 -11.44 6.94 7.28
N ALA A 25 -10.17 7.28 7.15
CA ALA A 25 -9.72 8.25 6.16
C ALA A 25 -9.94 7.78 4.72
N ALA A 26 -9.70 6.50 4.42
CA ALA A 26 -9.96 5.95 3.09
C ALA A 26 -11.46 6.00 2.75
N GLU A 27 -12.31 5.58 3.68
CA GLU A 27 -13.76 5.60 3.53
C GLU A 27 -14.30 7.03 3.33
N ALA A 28 -13.80 8.01 4.09
CA ALA A 28 -14.16 9.42 3.93
C ALA A 28 -13.80 9.99 2.54
N ASN A 29 -12.76 9.44 1.90
CA ASN A 29 -12.33 9.82 0.56
C ASN A 29 -12.98 8.95 -0.55
N GLY A 30 -13.84 8.00 -0.19
CA GLY A 30 -14.44 7.06 -1.15
C GLY A 30 -13.44 6.07 -1.75
N GLU A 31 -12.26 5.88 -1.14
CA GLU A 31 -11.24 4.93 -1.57
C GLU A 31 -11.24 3.69 -0.65
N SER A 32 -10.74 2.55 -1.15
CA SER A 32 -10.50 1.38 -0.29
C SER A 32 -9.15 1.49 0.42
N LEU A 33 -9.05 0.97 1.65
CA LEU A 33 -7.77 0.88 2.36
C LEU A 33 -6.72 0.11 1.53
N THR A 34 -7.14 -0.89 0.77
CA THR A 34 -6.26 -1.66 -0.13
C THR A 34 -5.63 -0.77 -1.21
N ASP A 35 -6.39 0.14 -1.81
CA ASP A 35 -5.87 1.07 -2.83
C ASP A 35 -4.88 2.06 -2.22
N VAL A 36 -5.18 2.56 -1.01
CA VAL A 36 -4.27 3.43 -0.25
C VAL A 36 -2.95 2.71 0.02
N VAL A 37 -2.99 1.48 0.55
CA VAL A 37 -1.81 0.66 0.82
C VAL A 37 -1.01 0.40 -0.47
N ARG A 38 -1.69 0.06 -1.56
CA ARG A 38 -1.05 -0.18 -2.87
C ARG A 38 -0.30 1.07 -3.37
N ARG A 39 -0.93 2.25 -3.27
CA ARG A 39 -0.33 3.54 -3.65
C ARG A 39 0.89 3.86 -2.78
N ALA A 40 0.78 3.67 -1.47
CA ALA A 40 1.87 3.92 -0.52
C ALA A 40 3.09 3.03 -0.80
N LEU A 41 2.87 1.73 -1.00
CA LEU A 41 3.93 0.77 -1.30
C LEU A 41 4.62 1.06 -2.63
N SER A 42 3.85 1.37 -3.69
CA SER A 42 4.44 1.73 -4.99
C SER A 42 5.26 3.01 -4.90
N GLY A 43 4.78 4.02 -4.17
CA GLY A 43 5.53 5.25 -3.92
C GLY A 43 6.82 5.02 -3.15
N TYR A 44 6.79 4.17 -2.12
CA TYR A 44 7.98 3.80 -1.34
C TYR A 44 9.03 3.09 -2.20
N ALA A 45 8.63 2.14 -3.04
CA ALA A 45 9.53 1.44 -3.95
C ALA A 45 10.22 2.42 -4.92
N LYS A 46 9.45 3.27 -5.61
CA LYS A 46 9.99 4.25 -6.56
C LYS A 46 10.99 5.22 -5.93
N ARG A 47 10.69 5.72 -4.73
CA ARG A 47 11.62 6.59 -3.98
C ARG A 47 12.91 5.86 -3.63
N THR A 48 12.82 4.59 -3.26
CA THR A 48 13.96 3.75 -2.94
C THR A 48 14.83 3.50 -4.16
N GLU A 49 14.25 3.15 -5.31
CA GLU A 49 14.97 2.97 -6.58
C GLU A 49 15.71 4.26 -7.00
N LYS A 50 15.05 5.42 -6.88
CA LYS A 50 15.68 6.72 -7.20
C LYS A 50 16.88 6.99 -6.30
N LYS A 51 16.76 6.73 -4.98
CA LYS A 51 17.86 6.89 -4.02
C LYS A 51 19.05 5.99 -4.38
N GLN A 52 18.78 4.72 -4.71
CA GLN A 52 19.82 3.76 -5.09
C GLN A 52 20.58 4.19 -6.35
N ARG A 53 19.89 4.72 -7.37
CA ARG A 53 20.54 5.25 -8.59
C ARG A 53 21.40 6.49 -8.33
N GLN A 54 21.09 7.27 -7.30
CA GLN A 54 21.81 8.51 -6.97
C GLN A 54 23.04 8.26 -6.08
N THR A 55 23.03 7.21 -5.25
CA THR A 55 24.18 6.85 -4.40
C THR A 55 25.17 5.92 -5.12
N GLY A 56 24.81 5.39 -6.29
CA GLY A 56 25.65 4.52 -7.11
C GLY A 56 26.47 5.22 -8.21
N ALA A 57 26.65 6.55 -8.13
CA ALA A 57 27.45 7.35 -9.06
C ALA A 57 28.64 7.99 -8.32
#